data_AF-A0A834DZK7-F1
#
_entry.id   AF-A0A834DZK7-F1
#
_cell.length_a   1.000
_cell.length_b   1.000
_cell.length_c   1.000
_cell.angle_alpha   90.00
_cell.angle_beta   90.00
_cell.angle_gamma   90.00
#
_symmetry.space_group_name_H-M   'P 1'
#
loop_
_entity.id
_entity.type
_entity.pdbx_description
1 polymer ?
#
loop_
_entity_poly.entity_id
_entity_poly.type
_entity_poly.pdbx_seq_one_letter_code
_entity_poly.pdbx_strand_id
1 'polypeptide(L)'
;MASLKGSTVVCVICLEKPKYRCPTCRVPYCSLTCSRKHKEQCKPETRPIEKKLRSAVTEKTEKPVENKDGDDDSIADFLNSDEEEDRVSLQNLKKLGESAELRSLLLNPHLRQLMVSLDQGEDKAKLMRACMQEPLFVEFADCCLRIVEPSQNEDS
;
A
#
# COMPACT_ATOMS: atom_id res chain seq x y z
N MET A 1 -26.44 29.02 0.14
CA MET A 1 -26.40 27.92 1.13
C MET A 1 -24.94 27.67 1.51
N ALA A 2 -24.56 27.91 2.77
CA ALA A 2 -23.18 27.83 3.24
C ALA A 2 -22.74 26.36 3.36
N SER A 3 -21.70 25.98 2.62
CA SER A 3 -21.10 24.64 2.74
C SER A 3 -20.06 24.67 3.86
N LEU A 4 -20.51 24.51 5.11
CA LEU A 4 -19.63 24.25 6.24
C LEU A 4 -19.01 22.86 6.06
N LYS A 5 -17.77 22.81 5.59
CA LYS A 5 -16.88 21.67 5.77
C LYS A 5 -15.71 22.06 6.66
N GLY A 6 -16.05 22.51 7.86
CA GLY A 6 -15.12 22.51 8.98
C GLY A 6 -15.09 21.10 9.55
N SER A 7 -14.16 20.27 9.10
CA SER A 7 -13.88 19.00 9.77
C SER A 7 -13.35 19.33 11.16
N THR A 8 -14.22 19.31 12.17
CA THR A 8 -13.84 19.57 13.56
C THR A 8 -12.95 18.43 14.03
N VAL A 9 -11.64 18.67 14.02
CA VAL A 9 -10.67 17.74 14.60
C VAL A 9 -10.91 17.72 16.10
N VAL A 10 -11.32 16.57 16.63
CA VAL A 10 -11.63 16.34 18.05
C VAL A 10 -10.65 15.35 18.65
N CYS A 11 -10.46 15.38 19.97
CA CYS A 11 -9.62 14.38 20.63
C CYS A 11 -10.17 12.97 20.42
N VAL A 12 -9.31 12.04 20.01
CA VAL A 12 -9.71 10.63 19.77
C VAL A 12 -10.19 9.88 21.03
N ILE A 13 -9.90 10.39 22.22
CA ILE A 13 -10.25 9.76 23.50
C ILE A 13 -11.45 10.44 24.15
N CYS A 14 -11.42 11.77 24.24
CA CYS A 14 -12.36 12.57 25.04
C CYS A 14 -13.39 13.34 24.18
N LEU A 15 -13.21 13.35 22.85
CA LEU A 15 -13.98 14.15 21.87
C LEU A 15 -14.01 15.68 22.11
N GLU A 16 -13.24 16.18 23.07
CA GLU A 16 -13.05 17.62 23.28
C GLU A 16 -12.08 18.25 22.26
N LYS A 17 -11.92 19.57 22.33
CA LYS A 17 -10.97 20.32 21.50
C LYS A 17 -9.54 19.83 21.72
N PRO A 18 -8.85 19.35 20.67
CA PRO A 18 -7.50 18.81 20.81
C PRO A 18 -6.49 19.94 20.93
N LYS A 19 -5.47 19.71 21.75
CA LYS A 19 -4.35 20.65 21.96
C LYS A 19 -3.05 20.13 21.35
N TYR A 20 -2.92 18.81 21.19
CA TYR A 20 -1.70 18.15 20.77
C TYR A 20 -1.99 17.03 19.77
N ARG A 21 -0.94 16.51 19.13
CA ARG A 21 -1.00 15.36 18.20
C ARG A 21 0.03 14.30 18.57
N CYS A 22 -0.29 13.04 18.31
CA CYS A 22 0.62 11.92 18.54
C CYS A 22 1.75 11.92 17.51
N PRO A 23 3.04 11.77 17.89
CA PRO A 23 4.13 11.71 16.91
C PRO A 23 4.10 10.44 16.05
N THR A 24 3.52 9.34 16.55
CA THR A 24 3.55 8.02 15.91
C THR A 24 2.43 7.82 14.88
N CYS A 25 1.22 8.30 15.15
CA CYS A 25 0.06 8.12 14.26
C CYS A 25 -0.68 9.44 13.94
N ARG A 26 -0.12 10.59 14.36
CA ARG A 26 -0.66 11.95 14.11
C ARG A 26 -2.08 12.22 14.60
N VAL A 27 -2.70 11.30 15.35
CA VAL A 27 -4.06 11.51 15.88
C VAL A 27 -4.11 12.65 16.91
N PRO A 28 -5.19 13.46 16.90
CA PRO A 28 -5.39 14.58 17.82
C PRO A 28 -5.78 14.14 19.24
N TYR A 29 -5.24 14.80 20.27
CA TYR A 29 -5.65 14.59 21.67
C TYR A 29 -5.69 15.86 22.53
N CYS A 30 -6.46 15.83 23.62
CA CYS A 30 -6.72 16.98 24.49
C CYS A 30 -5.65 17.14 25.60
N SER A 31 -5.12 16.05 26.16
CA SER A 31 -4.25 16.07 27.36
C SER A 31 -3.28 14.89 27.46
N LEU A 32 -2.35 14.93 28.43
CA LEU A 32 -1.45 13.81 28.73
C LEU A 32 -2.18 12.56 29.23
N THR A 33 -3.36 12.69 29.84
CA THR A 33 -4.18 11.53 30.22
C THR A 33 -4.75 10.84 28.99
N CYS A 34 -5.14 11.61 27.97
CA CYS A 34 -5.57 11.07 26.68
C CYS A 34 -4.40 10.51 25.87
N SER A 35 -3.19 11.10 25.97
CA SER A 35 -2.02 10.55 25.28
C SER A 35 -1.60 9.19 25.82
N ARG A 36 -1.68 8.97 27.15
CA ARG A 36 -1.39 7.67 27.76
C ARG A 36 -2.40 6.60 27.35
N LYS A 37 -3.70 6.90 27.43
CA LYS A 37 -4.78 6.00 26.96
C LYS A 37 -4.64 5.66 25.47
N HIS A 38 -4.28 6.67 24.66
CA HIS A 38 -4.02 6.46 23.25
C HIS A 38 -2.77 5.59 23.01
N LYS A 39 -1.69 5.77 23.78
CA LYS A 39 -0.41 5.05 23.61
C LYS A 39 -0.57 3.54 23.75
N GLU A 40 -1.47 3.07 24.61
CA GLU A 40 -1.77 1.64 24.77
C GLU A 40 -2.41 1.02 23.52
N GLN A 41 -3.08 1.83 22.69
CA GLN A 41 -3.77 1.41 21.47
C GLN A 41 -3.17 2.06 20.22
N CYS A 42 -2.00 2.69 20.35
CA CYS A 42 -1.38 3.47 19.29
C CYS A 42 -0.70 2.53 18.31
N LYS A 43 -1.43 2.13 17.27
CA LYS A 43 -0.84 1.47 16.11
C LYS A 43 -0.18 2.54 15.22
N PRO A 44 1.06 2.36 14.76
CA PRO A 44 1.63 3.24 13.74
C PRO A 44 0.76 3.11 12.49
N GLU A 45 0.13 4.21 12.10
CA GLU A 45 -0.64 4.25 10.86
C GLU A 45 0.36 4.29 9.70
N THR A 46 0.65 3.13 9.11
CA THR A 46 1.19 3.04 7.76
C THR A 46 0.06 3.37 6.79
N ARG A 47 -0.25 4.67 6.64
CA ARG A 47 -1.05 5.11 5.48
C ARG A 47 -0.13 5.54 4.34
N PRO A 48 -0.33 4.97 3.14
CA PRO A 48 0.19 5.50 1.89
C PRO A 48 -0.22 6.96 1.75
N ILE A 49 0.74 7.78 1.35
CA ILE A 49 0.56 9.19 1.06
C ILE A 49 -0.36 9.28 -0.17
N GLU A 50 -1.66 9.49 0.06
CA GLU A 50 -2.55 10.00 -0.99
C GLU A 50 -2.13 11.44 -1.29
N LYS A 51 -1.22 11.55 -2.26
CA LYS A 51 -0.89 12.79 -2.97
C LYS A 51 -2.17 13.29 -3.65
N LYS A 52 -2.95 14.11 -2.97
CA LYS A 52 -3.95 14.95 -3.65
C LYS A 52 -3.37 16.33 -3.90
N LEU A 53 -2.52 16.38 -4.92
CA LEU A 53 -2.28 17.57 -5.71
C LEU A 53 -3.62 17.99 -6.33
N ARG A 54 -4.17 19.11 -5.87
CA ARG A 54 -4.97 19.99 -6.73
C ARG A 54 -4.28 21.33 -6.75
N SER A 55 -3.36 21.45 -7.72
CA SER A 55 -2.89 22.72 -8.23
C SER A 55 -4.07 23.52 -8.79
N ALA A 56 -4.18 24.76 -8.36
CA ALA A 56 -4.68 25.86 -9.17
C ALA A 56 -3.78 27.08 -8.88
N VAL A 57 -2.97 27.40 -9.88
CA VAL A 57 -2.11 28.59 -10.09
C VAL A 57 -2.97 29.85 -9.92
N THR A 58 -2.58 30.92 -9.22
CA THR A 58 -1.76 32.12 -9.59
C THR A 58 -1.91 33.08 -8.38
N GLU A 59 -1.10 34.09 -8.05
CA GLU A 59 0.10 34.76 -8.55
C GLU A 59 0.63 35.60 -7.36
N LYS A 60 1.96 35.78 -7.34
CA LYS A 60 2.70 36.97 -6.86
C LYS A 60 2.66 37.34 -5.36
N THR A 61 3.84 37.37 -4.74
CA THR A 61 4.57 38.61 -4.34
C THR A 61 5.57 38.31 -3.19
N GLU A 62 6.86 38.52 -3.52
CA GLU A 62 8.03 38.92 -2.70
C GLU A 62 8.95 37.88 -2.02
N LYS A 63 10.18 37.90 -2.56
CA LYS A 63 11.53 37.48 -2.11
C LYS A 63 12.04 38.33 -0.91
N PRO A 64 13.28 38.16 -0.35
CA PRO A 64 14.37 37.18 -0.65
C PRO A 64 15.24 36.67 0.56
N VAL A 65 16.26 35.85 0.20
CA VAL A 65 17.59 35.52 0.82
C VAL A 65 17.61 34.71 2.15
N GLU A 66 18.45 33.70 2.43
CA GLU A 66 19.86 33.38 2.10
C GLU A 66 20.20 31.86 2.14
N ASN A 67 21.07 31.45 1.20
CA ASN A 67 22.26 30.60 1.32
C ASN A 67 22.22 29.25 2.08
N LYS A 68 22.41 28.13 1.34
CA LYS A 68 23.61 27.27 1.47
C LYS A 68 23.62 26.15 0.41
N ASP A 69 24.78 26.04 -0.21
CA ASP A 69 25.26 25.00 -1.13
C ASP A 69 25.14 23.59 -0.56
N GLY A 70 24.87 22.62 -1.43
CA GLY A 70 24.85 21.20 -1.11
C GLY A 70 24.15 20.37 -2.18
N ASP A 71 24.89 20.05 -3.25
CA ASP A 71 24.79 18.82 -4.04
C ASP A 71 23.39 18.15 -4.14
N ASP A 72 22.64 18.62 -5.13
CA ASP A 72 21.67 17.83 -5.87
C ASP A 72 22.44 16.85 -6.77
N ASP A 73 22.28 15.54 -6.55
CA ASP A 73 21.82 14.58 -7.57
C ASP A 73 22.18 13.12 -7.22
N SER A 74 21.25 12.21 -7.50
CA SER A 74 21.46 10.76 -7.67
C SER A 74 21.58 9.82 -6.46
N ILE A 75 20.60 9.81 -5.54
CA ILE A 75 20.36 8.62 -4.68
C ILE A 75 18.90 8.13 -4.65
N ALA A 76 17.99 8.84 -5.32
CA ALA A 76 16.58 8.45 -5.39
C ALA A 76 16.29 7.36 -6.44
N ASP A 77 17.23 7.10 -7.35
CA ASP A 77 17.08 6.11 -8.42
C ASP A 77 17.44 4.68 -7.96
N PHE A 78 18.30 4.54 -6.94
CA PHE A 78 18.76 3.24 -6.43
C PHE A 78 17.74 2.47 -5.59
N LEU A 79 16.62 3.10 -5.19
CA LEU A 79 15.65 2.49 -4.27
C LEU A 79 14.30 2.16 -4.90
N ASN A 80 14.10 2.39 -6.21
CA ASN A 80 12.84 2.08 -6.89
C ASN A 80 13.00 1.11 -8.08
N SER A 81 14.21 0.68 -8.43
CA SER A 81 14.41 -0.14 -9.65
C SER A 81 14.06 -1.62 -9.44
N ASP A 82 14.38 -2.21 -8.28
CA ASP A 82 14.12 -3.64 -8.03
C ASP A 82 12.62 -3.95 -7.83
N GLU A 83 11.81 -3.01 -7.34
CA GLU A 83 10.40 -3.29 -6.99
C GLU A 83 9.47 -3.40 -8.22
N GLU A 84 9.86 -2.76 -9.32
CA GLU A 84 9.04 -2.70 -10.54
C GLU A 84 9.33 -3.86 -11.50
N GLU A 85 10.50 -4.50 -11.39
CA GLU A 85 10.89 -5.65 -12.23
C GLU A 85 10.13 -6.93 -11.87
N ASP A 86 9.89 -7.19 -10.58
CA ASP A 86 9.11 -8.33 -10.10
C ASP A 86 7.60 -8.19 -10.36
N ARG A 87 7.15 -7.03 -10.88
CA ARG A 87 5.74 -6.74 -11.07
C ARG A 87 5.23 -7.24 -12.41
N VAL A 88 4.24 -8.13 -12.36
CA VAL A 88 3.57 -8.64 -13.57
C VAL A 88 2.85 -7.52 -14.34
N SER A 89 3.15 -7.39 -15.64
CA SER A 89 2.52 -6.41 -16.52
C SER A 89 1.02 -6.66 -16.71
N LEU A 90 0.24 -5.59 -16.97
CA LEU A 90 -1.21 -5.70 -17.22
C LEU A 90 -1.56 -6.61 -18.40
N GLN A 91 -0.68 -6.73 -19.39
CA GLN A 91 -0.88 -7.62 -20.52
C GLN A 91 -0.79 -9.10 -20.09
N ASN A 92 0.19 -9.44 -19.27
CA ASN A 92 0.33 -10.80 -18.73
C ASN A 92 -0.83 -11.17 -17.79
N LEU A 93 -1.34 -10.20 -17.01
CA LEU A 93 -2.57 -10.38 -16.22
C LEU A 93 -3.82 -10.69 -17.07
N LYS A 94 -3.94 -10.12 -18.28
CA LYS A 94 -5.04 -10.47 -19.19
C LYS A 94 -4.89 -11.90 -19.73
N LYS A 95 -3.67 -12.31 -20.10
CA LYS A 95 -3.38 -13.68 -20.56
C LYS A 95 -3.73 -14.72 -19.50
N LEU A 96 -3.45 -14.43 -18.22
CA LEU A 96 -3.86 -15.27 -17.09
C LEU A 96 -5.38 -15.52 -17.09
N GLY A 97 -6.18 -14.48 -17.37
CA GLY A 97 -7.65 -14.58 -17.43
C GLY A 97 -8.22 -15.33 -18.65
N GLU A 98 -7.44 -15.43 -19.74
CA GLU A 98 -7.79 -16.15 -20.97
C GLU A 98 -7.41 -17.65 -20.90
N SER A 99 -6.49 -18.03 -20.02
CA SER A 99 -6.08 -19.43 -19.84
C SER A 99 -7.21 -20.29 -19.28
N ALA A 100 -7.61 -21.32 -20.04
CA ALA A 100 -8.64 -22.27 -19.63
C ALA A 100 -8.22 -23.14 -18.42
N GLU A 101 -6.93 -23.48 -18.33
CA GLU A 101 -6.36 -24.26 -17.22
C GLU A 101 -6.40 -23.46 -15.91
N LEU A 102 -6.03 -22.19 -15.96
CA LEU A 102 -6.09 -21.34 -14.78
C LEU A 102 -7.54 -21.14 -14.32
N ARG A 103 -8.46 -20.93 -15.27
CA ARG A 103 -9.89 -20.80 -14.98
C ARG A 103 -10.48 -22.06 -14.35
N SER A 104 -10.04 -23.25 -14.77
CA SER A 104 -10.53 -24.52 -14.19
C SER A 104 -10.02 -24.69 -12.76
N LEU A 105 -8.76 -24.37 -12.49
CA LEU A 105 -8.20 -24.33 -11.13
C LEU A 105 -8.97 -23.35 -10.23
N LEU A 106 -9.35 -22.18 -10.76
CA LEU A 106 -10.17 -21.19 -10.05
C LEU A 106 -11.63 -21.61 -9.85
N LEU A 107 -12.14 -22.71 -10.42
CA LEU A 107 -13.48 -23.19 -10.07
C LEU A 107 -13.55 -23.71 -8.62
N ASN A 108 -12.39 -24.07 -8.04
CA ASN A 108 -12.32 -24.58 -6.69
C ASN A 108 -12.57 -23.46 -5.66
N PRO A 109 -13.59 -23.58 -4.79
CA PRO A 109 -13.92 -22.55 -3.81
C PRO A 109 -12.82 -22.37 -2.75
N HIS A 110 -12.12 -23.46 -2.39
CA HIS A 110 -11.01 -23.43 -1.44
C HIS A 110 -9.86 -22.55 -1.92
N LEU A 111 -9.52 -22.65 -3.21
CA LEU A 111 -8.46 -21.86 -3.82
C LEU A 111 -8.79 -20.37 -3.82
N ARG A 112 -10.03 -20.01 -4.14
CA ARG A 112 -10.49 -18.62 -4.04
C ARG A 112 -10.41 -18.09 -2.61
N GLN A 113 -10.78 -18.90 -1.63
CA GLN A 113 -10.70 -18.53 -0.23
C GLN A 113 -9.26 -18.30 0.21
N LEU A 114 -8.32 -19.16 -0.20
CA LEU A 114 -6.88 -18.98 0.02
C LEU A 114 -6.39 -17.65 -0.56
N MET A 115 -6.73 -17.35 -1.82
CA MET A 115 -6.34 -16.10 -2.47
C MET A 115 -6.90 -14.87 -1.76
N VAL A 116 -8.19 -14.88 -1.41
CA VAL A 116 -8.83 -13.77 -0.67
C VAL A 116 -8.21 -13.59 0.71
N SER A 117 -7.91 -14.68 1.41
CA SER A 117 -7.29 -14.64 2.74
C SER A 117 -5.86 -14.12 2.69
N LEU A 118 -5.11 -14.44 1.63
CA LEU A 118 -3.76 -13.93 1.39
C LEU A 118 -3.78 -12.43 1.09
N ASP A 119 -4.72 -11.97 0.25
CA ASP A 119 -4.86 -10.55 -0.12
C ASP A 119 -5.27 -9.66 1.07
N GLN A 120 -6.22 -10.14 1.88
CA GLN A 120 -6.74 -9.41 3.05
C GLN A 120 -5.90 -9.59 4.32
N GLY A 121 -4.95 -10.52 4.32
CA GLY A 121 -4.18 -10.89 5.49
C GLY A 121 -3.17 -9.84 5.93
N GLU A 122 -3.02 -9.69 7.26
CA GLU A 122 -2.09 -8.72 7.84
C GLU A 122 -0.63 -9.20 7.79
N ASP A 123 -0.40 -10.52 7.88
CA ASP A 123 0.93 -11.14 7.73
C ASP A 123 1.03 -11.95 6.43
N LYS A 124 1.34 -11.24 5.34
CA LYS A 124 1.47 -11.81 3.99
C LYS A 124 2.58 -12.86 3.91
N ALA A 125 3.69 -12.67 4.62
CA ALA A 125 4.83 -13.58 4.58
C ALA A 125 4.45 -14.95 5.18
N LYS A 126 3.78 -14.94 6.33
CA LYS A 126 3.31 -16.18 6.98
C LYS A 126 2.22 -16.86 6.15
N LEU A 127 1.27 -16.08 5.62
CA LEU A 127 0.19 -16.62 4.78
C LEU A 127 0.71 -17.22 3.48
N MET A 128 1.68 -16.56 2.83
CA MET A 128 2.32 -17.09 1.63
C MET A 128 2.97 -18.45 1.92
N ARG A 129 3.71 -18.58 3.03
CA ARG A 129 4.30 -19.87 3.44
C ARG A 129 3.25 -20.95 3.69
N ALA A 130 2.12 -20.60 4.29
CA ALA A 130 1.02 -21.54 4.53
C ALA A 130 0.33 -21.95 3.22
N CYS A 131 0.07 -21.00 2.32
CA CYS A 131 -0.53 -21.29 1.01
C CYS A 131 0.38 -22.17 0.16
N MET A 132 1.70 -21.98 0.22
CA MET A 132 2.66 -22.82 -0.48
C MET A 132 2.74 -24.27 0.04
N GLN A 133 2.10 -24.59 1.17
CA GLN A 133 1.96 -25.99 1.63
C GLN A 133 0.76 -26.69 0.99
N GLU A 134 -0.19 -25.93 0.43
CA GLU A 134 -1.39 -26.47 -0.20
C GLU A 134 -1.09 -26.85 -1.66
N PRO A 135 -1.24 -28.13 -2.07
CA PRO A 135 -0.87 -28.56 -3.42
C PRO A 135 -1.65 -27.83 -4.50
N LEU A 136 -2.93 -27.52 -4.24
CA LEU A 136 -3.79 -26.77 -5.14
C LEU A 136 -3.28 -25.34 -5.40
N PHE A 137 -2.69 -24.70 -4.39
CA PHE A 137 -2.15 -23.36 -4.54
C PHE A 137 -0.82 -23.38 -5.28
N VAL A 138 -0.01 -24.42 -5.06
CA VAL A 138 1.25 -24.64 -5.80
C VAL A 138 0.96 -24.86 -7.29
N GLU A 139 -0.02 -25.70 -7.66
CA GLU A 139 -0.43 -25.91 -9.06
C GLU A 139 -0.91 -24.60 -9.71
N PHE A 140 -1.66 -23.79 -8.96
CA PHE A 140 -2.09 -22.48 -9.43
C PHE A 140 -0.92 -21.52 -9.63
N ALA A 141 0.01 -21.45 -8.68
CA ALA A 141 1.19 -20.60 -8.79
C ALA A 141 2.07 -21.01 -9.98
N ASP A 142 2.29 -22.32 -10.18
CA ASP A 142 3.04 -22.84 -11.32
C ASP A 142 2.36 -22.50 -12.66
N CYS A 143 1.04 -22.66 -12.74
CA CYS A 143 0.26 -22.26 -13.91
C CYS A 143 0.39 -20.74 -14.19
N CYS A 144 0.33 -19.91 -13.14
CA CYS A 144 0.55 -18.47 -13.26
C CYS A 144 1.95 -18.15 -13.81
N LEU A 145 2.99 -18.75 -13.21
CA LEU A 145 4.39 -18.51 -13.58
C LEU A 145 4.66 -18.92 -15.02
N ARG A 146 4.13 -20.05 -15.49
CA ARG A 146 4.25 -20.50 -16.89
C ARG A 146 3.68 -19.49 -17.90
N ILE A 147 2.64 -18.75 -17.52
CA ILE A 147 1.97 -17.77 -18.38
C ILE A 147 2.70 -16.42 -18.36
N VAL A 148 3.20 -15.99 -17.19
CA VAL A 148 3.86 -14.69 -17.02
C VAL A 148 5.34 -14.72 -17.40
N GLU A 149 5.99 -15.87 -17.22
CA GLU A 149 7.37 -16.18 -17.57
C GLU A 149 7.39 -17.39 -18.52
N PRO A 150 7.05 -17.20 -19.81
CA PRO A 150 7.25 -18.24 -20.79
C PRO A 150 8.75 -18.46 -20.94
N SER A 151 9.30 -19.49 -20.29
CA SER A 151 10.68 -19.92 -20.43
C SER A 151 11.04 -20.00 -21.92
N GLN A 152 12.05 -19.26 -22.37
CA GLN A 152 12.48 -19.25 -23.78
C GLN A 152 13.15 -20.56 -24.25
N ASN A 153 12.97 -21.69 -23.57
CA ASN A 153 13.70 -22.92 -23.85
C ASN A 153 12.76 -24.13 -23.83
N GLU A 154 12.13 -24.44 -24.97
CA GLU A 154 11.92 -25.80 -25.49
C GLU A 154 11.73 -25.75 -27.03
N ASP A 155 12.60 -25.00 -27.74
CA ASP A 155 12.80 -25.12 -29.19
C ASP A 155 14.30 -25.26 -29.47
N SER A 156 14.88 -26.43 -29.19
CA SER A 156 16.09 -27.01 -29.84
C SER A 156 16.35 -28.43 -29.36
#